data_AF-A0A7S4V9N6-F1
#
_entry.id   AF-A0A7S4V9N6-F1
#
_cell.length_a   1.000
_cell.length_b   1.000
_cell.length_c   1.000
_cell.angle_alpha   90.00
_cell.angle_beta   90.00
_cell.angle_gamma   90.00
#
_symmetry.space_group_name_H-M   'P 1'
#
loop_
_entity.id
_entity.type
_entity.pdbx_description
1 polymer ?
#
loop_
_entity_poly.entity_id
_entity_poly.type
_entity_poly.pdbx_seq_one_letter_code
_entity_poly.pdbx_strand_id
1 'polypeptide(L)'
;MPLEPARGAARLALHAACWWLAAADAGWGCGGSGTVAAEEWAAALHFLNGSGGPSAGDFDAWSQVWAPLAQAAASDLQGSLEACAEGTVAALAHALPALDAARGDALSLELVKYLHHHLSGGGAAPAPAPASAARPWGWQRHWLAAVASLLRFVYAKWVNVPQDAPRGDGGGADPVAVAVAPGVLTRHHGLLFRAHLDEFVRSGVYDLDIAENSVLFSEAFAFAAFCRLHGVGAVLESGVYRGFSTEVWSLFAEEVVAVDLFPGAEVLEAARQRLRRRANVRLVRGDGKAELPRLLEERSGARVAVFIDGPKGELAIRLALKLRGYPQVAFVAMHDMAPYRGALRAHGAYFFTDEPWFQREYGHLDEPFKRRTDLQAGGTMAFIS
;
A
#
# COMPACT_ATOMS: atom_id res chain seq x y z
N MET A 1 -7.95 24.48 -1.49
CA MET A 1 -6.85 24.84 -0.57
C MET A 1 -5.55 24.36 -1.21
N PRO A 2 -4.53 25.19 -1.43
CA PRO A 2 -3.33 24.79 -2.18
C PRO A 2 -2.56 23.68 -1.45
N LEU A 3 -1.90 22.78 -2.18
CA LEU A 3 -1.11 21.64 -1.65
C LEU A 3 0.25 22.07 -1.08
N GLU A 4 0.72 23.29 -1.39
CA GLU A 4 1.93 23.86 -0.79
C GLU A 4 1.94 23.84 0.74
N PRO A 5 0.89 24.34 1.44
CA PRO A 5 0.87 24.30 2.90
C PRO A 5 0.90 22.88 3.48
N ALA A 6 0.36 21.87 2.78
CA ALA A 6 0.41 20.48 3.25
C ALA A 6 1.81 19.85 3.09
N ARG A 7 2.49 20.12 1.97
CA ARG A 7 3.90 19.71 1.77
C ARG A 7 4.83 20.46 2.73
N GLY A 8 4.59 21.74 2.95
CA GLY A 8 5.29 22.57 3.93
C GLY A 8 5.13 22.01 5.34
N ALA A 9 3.90 21.69 5.77
CA ALA A 9 3.62 21.15 7.10
C ALA A 9 4.28 19.78 7.34
N ALA A 10 4.26 18.88 6.36
CA ALA A 10 4.92 17.58 6.48
C ALA A 10 6.45 17.70 6.55
N ARG A 11 7.04 18.60 5.74
CA ARG A 11 8.48 18.92 5.78
C ARG A 11 8.89 19.55 7.11
N LEU A 12 8.09 20.49 7.62
CA LEU A 12 8.29 21.11 8.94
C LEU A 12 8.18 20.10 10.08
N ALA A 13 7.23 19.16 10.02
CA ALA A 13 7.07 18.14 11.04
C ALA A 13 8.25 17.14 11.06
N LEU A 14 8.70 16.69 9.88
CA LEU A 14 9.88 15.83 9.76
C LEU A 14 11.14 16.56 10.27
N HIS A 15 11.29 17.83 9.92
CA HIS A 15 12.41 18.64 10.36
C HIS A 15 12.40 18.90 11.87
N ALA A 16 11.25 19.27 12.44
CA ALA A 16 11.09 19.47 13.88
C ALA A 16 11.39 18.19 14.67
N ALA A 17 10.98 17.02 14.14
CA ALA A 17 11.32 15.73 14.73
C ALA A 17 12.84 15.49 14.72
N CYS A 18 13.51 15.69 13.58
CA CYS A 18 14.97 15.56 13.47
C CYS A 18 15.73 16.53 14.38
N TRP A 19 15.27 17.78 14.48
CA TRP A 19 15.90 18.81 15.30
C TRP A 19 15.75 18.54 16.80
N TRP A 20 14.57 18.09 17.23
CA TRP A 20 14.32 17.70 18.62
C TRP A 20 15.19 16.52 19.07
N LEU A 21 15.59 15.65 18.13
CA LEU A 21 16.49 14.52 18.39
C LEU A 21 17.95 14.94 18.45
N ALA A 22 18.37 15.85 17.57
CA ALA A 22 19.72 16.39 17.59
C ALA A 22 19.95 17.16 18.91
N ALA A 23 18.96 17.95 19.34
CA ALA A 23 18.95 18.68 20.60
C ALA A 23 18.86 17.79 21.86
N ALA A 24 18.43 16.53 21.72
CA ALA A 24 18.50 15.54 22.79
C ALA A 24 19.96 15.04 22.90
N ASP A 25 20.79 15.89 23.51
CA ASP A 25 22.23 15.78 23.76
C ASP A 25 22.63 14.50 24.51
N ALA A 26 22.54 13.35 23.85
CA ALA A 26 22.70 12.04 24.48
C ALA A 26 23.97 11.32 24.00
N GLY A 27 25.08 12.01 23.75
CA GLY A 27 26.39 11.36 23.55
C GLY A 27 26.37 10.21 22.53
N TRP A 28 25.76 10.43 21.37
CA TRP A 28 25.63 9.41 20.33
C TRP A 28 27.02 9.07 19.78
N GLY A 29 27.63 8.01 20.32
CA GLY A 29 28.86 7.45 19.79
C GLY A 29 28.56 6.66 18.53
N CYS A 30 28.51 7.35 17.39
CA CYS A 30 28.42 6.68 16.09
C CYS A 30 29.79 6.09 15.73
N GLY A 31 29.82 4.77 15.50
CA GLY A 31 30.97 4.11 14.90
C GLY A 31 31.07 4.41 13.41
N GLY A 32 32.21 4.07 12.80
CA GLY A 32 32.33 4.06 11.33
C GLY A 32 31.65 2.82 10.74
N SER A 33 31.04 2.97 9.56
CA SER A 33 30.59 1.86 8.72
C SER A 33 31.63 1.54 7.65
N GLY A 34 31.33 0.60 6.74
CA GLY A 34 32.20 0.35 5.58
C GLY A 34 32.28 1.52 4.60
N THR A 35 31.37 2.49 4.70
CA THR A 35 31.20 3.59 3.73
C THR A 35 31.18 4.99 4.34
N VAL A 36 30.94 5.12 5.65
CA VAL A 36 30.87 6.41 6.34
C VAL A 36 31.75 6.37 7.59
N ALA A 37 32.72 7.27 7.68
CA ALA A 37 33.62 7.34 8.82
C ALA A 37 32.92 7.87 10.10
N ALA A 38 33.44 7.51 11.27
CA ALA A 38 32.88 7.96 12.55
C ALA A 38 32.89 9.51 12.66
N GLU A 39 33.94 10.14 12.15
CA GLU A 39 34.11 11.59 12.11
C GLU A 39 33.08 12.26 11.19
N GLU A 40 32.70 11.61 10.10
CA GLU A 40 31.66 12.10 9.19
C GLU A 40 30.28 12.06 9.86
N TRP A 41 29.98 11.00 10.61
CA TRP A 41 28.77 10.95 11.44
C TRP A 41 28.75 12.04 12.52
N ALA A 42 29.87 12.22 13.22
CA ALA A 42 30.00 13.25 14.24
C ALA A 42 29.81 14.66 13.66
N ALA A 43 30.41 14.94 12.49
CA ALA A 43 30.26 16.22 11.80
C ALA A 43 28.81 16.47 11.36
N ALA A 44 28.13 15.46 10.83
CA ALA A 44 26.75 15.56 10.40
C ALA A 44 25.78 15.82 11.57
N LEU A 45 25.94 15.09 12.67
CA LEU A 45 25.15 15.29 13.89
C LEU A 45 25.44 16.66 14.53
N HIS A 46 26.70 17.09 14.54
CA HIS A 46 27.07 18.43 15.00
C HIS A 46 26.46 19.53 14.12
N PHE A 47 26.44 19.34 12.81
CA PHE A 47 25.79 20.27 11.87
C PHE A 47 24.29 20.38 12.13
N LEU A 48 23.59 19.30 12.47
CA LEU A 48 22.17 19.36 12.88
C LEU A 48 21.97 20.21 14.13
N ASN A 49 22.88 20.13 15.09
CA ASN A 49 22.81 20.88 16.33
C ASN A 49 23.13 22.37 16.18
N GLY A 50 24.07 22.71 15.30
CA GLY A 50 24.56 24.09 15.15
C GLY A 50 23.79 24.97 14.16
N SER A 51 23.08 24.39 13.20
CA SER A 51 22.62 25.13 12.00
C SER A 51 21.28 25.86 12.15
N GLY A 52 20.59 25.81 13.29
CA GLY A 52 19.30 26.48 13.49
C GLY A 52 18.16 25.97 12.59
N GLY A 53 18.40 24.90 11.82
CA GLY A 53 17.51 24.42 10.78
C GLY A 53 17.48 25.33 9.54
N PRO A 54 17.12 24.81 8.36
CA PRO A 54 16.86 25.66 7.21
C PRO A 54 15.65 26.55 7.50
N SER A 55 15.73 27.83 7.12
CA SER A 55 14.54 28.65 6.98
C SER A 55 13.59 27.98 5.97
N ALA A 56 12.28 28.17 6.10
CA ALA A 56 11.26 27.46 5.32
C ALA A 56 11.40 27.54 3.78
N GLY A 57 12.31 28.38 3.25
CA GLY A 57 12.60 28.53 1.83
C GLY A 57 13.80 27.75 1.27
N ASP A 58 14.62 27.07 2.09
CA ASP A 58 15.92 26.54 1.62
C ASP A 58 16.07 25.00 1.73
N PHE A 59 14.94 24.29 1.77
CA PHE A 59 14.94 22.85 2.00
C PHE A 59 15.60 22.06 0.86
N ASP A 60 15.53 22.54 -0.37
CA ASP A 60 16.15 21.85 -1.51
C ASP A 60 17.68 21.95 -1.41
N ALA A 61 18.24 23.14 -1.13
CA ALA A 61 19.68 23.30 -0.88
C ALA A 61 20.13 22.50 0.34
N TRP A 62 19.33 22.54 1.43
CA TRP A 62 19.57 21.71 2.61
C TRP A 62 19.66 20.23 2.26
N SER A 63 18.70 19.71 1.49
CA SER A 63 18.71 18.30 1.11
C SER A 63 19.91 17.91 0.25
N GLN A 64 20.41 18.83 -0.58
CA GLN A 64 21.62 18.62 -1.38
C GLN A 64 22.88 18.51 -0.51
N VAL A 65 22.96 19.25 0.59
CA VAL A 65 24.07 19.15 1.56
C VAL A 65 24.14 17.74 2.17
N TRP A 66 22.99 17.12 2.42
CA TRP A 66 22.89 15.78 3.02
C TRP A 66 23.03 14.64 2.00
N ALA A 67 22.86 14.92 0.70
CA ALA A 67 22.81 13.90 -0.34
C ALA A 67 24.04 12.98 -0.39
N PRO A 68 25.30 13.47 -0.29
CA PRO A 68 26.47 12.60 -0.34
C PRO A 68 26.51 11.60 0.83
N LEU A 69 26.24 12.08 2.05
CA LEU A 69 26.23 11.26 3.24
C LEU A 69 25.11 10.21 3.17
N ALA A 70 23.94 10.60 2.70
CA ALA A 70 22.82 9.68 2.54
C ALA A 70 23.05 8.65 1.41
N GLN A 71 23.77 9.00 0.35
CA GLN A 71 24.18 8.06 -0.70
C GLN A 71 25.18 7.03 -0.14
N ALA A 72 26.16 7.47 0.64
CA ALA A 72 27.13 6.59 1.29
C ALA A 72 26.47 5.69 2.34
N ALA A 73 25.52 6.23 3.11
CA ALA A 73 24.75 5.45 4.06
C ALA A 73 23.84 4.44 3.35
N ALA A 74 23.24 4.80 2.21
CA ALA A 74 22.37 3.91 1.44
C ALA A 74 23.13 2.80 0.70
N SER A 75 24.40 3.01 0.32
CA SER A 75 25.21 2.00 -0.38
C SER A 75 25.65 0.85 0.53
N ASP A 76 25.76 1.09 1.83
CA ASP A 76 25.95 0.10 2.89
C ASP A 76 24.94 0.35 4.03
N LEU A 77 23.65 0.19 3.71
CA LEU A 77 22.57 0.54 4.63
C LEU A 77 22.60 -0.29 5.92
N GLN A 78 22.91 -1.58 5.81
CA GLN A 78 22.98 -2.44 6.99
C GLN A 78 24.17 -2.05 7.88
N GLY A 79 25.38 -1.92 7.33
CA GLY A 79 26.56 -1.51 8.10
C GLY A 79 26.41 -0.11 8.70
N SER A 80 25.75 0.80 7.99
CA SER A 80 25.47 2.16 8.49
C SER A 80 24.43 2.15 9.61
N LEU A 81 23.38 1.34 9.53
CA LEU A 81 22.41 1.19 10.61
C LEU A 81 23.02 0.53 11.86
N GLU A 82 23.92 -0.43 11.69
CA GLU A 82 24.65 -1.07 12.79
C GLU A 82 25.65 -0.11 13.45
N ALA A 83 26.31 0.75 12.67
CA ALA A 83 27.30 1.70 13.16
C ALA A 83 26.70 2.98 13.76
N CYS A 84 25.60 3.47 13.18
CA CYS A 84 24.97 4.74 13.52
C CYS A 84 23.53 4.79 12.98
N ALA A 85 22.61 4.06 13.62
CA ALA A 85 21.20 3.97 13.20
C ALA A 85 20.56 5.35 13.03
N GLU A 86 20.82 6.25 13.97
CA GLU A 86 20.20 7.55 14.02
C GLU A 86 20.81 8.51 13.00
N GLY A 87 22.13 8.55 12.87
CA GLY A 87 22.79 9.34 11.83
C GLY A 87 22.40 8.86 10.44
N THR A 88 22.29 7.54 10.24
CA THR A 88 21.83 6.93 9.00
C THR A 88 20.43 7.41 8.63
N VAL A 89 19.46 7.25 9.53
CA VAL A 89 18.08 7.65 9.24
C VAL A 89 17.94 9.18 9.16
N ALA A 90 18.69 9.96 9.93
CA ALA A 90 18.73 11.43 9.81
C ALA A 90 19.27 11.85 8.44
N ALA A 91 20.41 11.31 8.02
CA ALA A 91 21.00 11.62 6.73
C ALA A 91 20.04 11.30 5.59
N LEU A 92 19.42 10.13 5.65
CA LEU A 92 18.44 9.71 4.67
C LEU A 92 17.20 10.62 4.68
N ALA A 93 16.63 10.93 5.86
CA ALA A 93 15.47 11.79 6.00
C ALA A 93 15.71 13.22 5.49
N HIS A 94 16.90 13.77 5.72
CA HIS A 94 17.24 15.12 5.27
C HIS A 94 17.61 15.18 3.78
N ALA A 95 18.24 14.14 3.24
CA ALA A 95 18.61 14.07 1.83
C ALA A 95 17.48 13.62 0.89
N LEU A 96 16.37 13.13 1.45
CA LEU A 96 15.28 12.46 0.74
C LEU A 96 14.86 13.19 -0.56
N PRO A 97 14.61 14.52 -0.59
CA PRO A 97 14.26 15.22 -1.83
C PRO A 97 15.39 15.28 -2.86
N ALA A 98 16.63 15.50 -2.44
CA ALA A 98 17.78 15.53 -3.34
C ALA A 98 18.05 14.16 -3.96
N LEU A 99 17.90 13.08 -3.17
CA LEU A 99 18.03 11.71 -3.64
C LEU A 99 16.96 11.35 -4.67
N ASP A 100 15.70 11.69 -4.39
CA ASP A 100 14.58 11.45 -5.31
C ASP A 100 14.75 12.26 -6.62
N ALA A 101 15.23 13.51 -6.53
CA ALA A 101 15.50 14.35 -7.69
C ALA A 101 16.67 13.82 -8.55
N ALA A 102 17.74 13.33 -7.93
CA ALA A 102 18.93 12.86 -8.64
C ALA A 102 18.72 11.53 -9.36
N ARG A 103 17.90 10.63 -8.80
CA ARG A 103 17.66 9.30 -9.39
C ARG A 103 16.38 9.21 -10.22
N GLY A 104 15.50 10.19 -10.14
CA GLY A 104 14.22 10.20 -10.86
C GLY A 104 13.26 9.11 -10.38
N ASP A 105 13.51 8.52 -9.21
CA ASP A 105 12.72 7.47 -8.58
C ASP A 105 12.52 7.75 -7.09
N ALA A 106 11.50 7.14 -6.49
CA ALA A 106 11.17 7.34 -5.07
C ALA A 106 12.07 6.46 -4.17
N LEU A 107 13.36 6.78 -4.15
CA LEU A 107 14.31 6.17 -3.21
C LEU A 107 13.83 6.34 -1.77
N SER A 108 13.24 7.50 -1.48
CA SER A 108 12.49 7.79 -0.27
C SER A 108 11.59 6.63 0.14
N LEU A 109 10.72 6.19 -0.75
CA LEU A 109 9.70 5.17 -0.50
C LEU A 109 10.29 3.77 -0.28
N GLU A 110 11.34 3.41 -1.01
CA GLU A 110 12.02 2.12 -0.84
C GLU A 110 12.74 2.05 0.51
N LEU A 111 13.38 3.14 0.87
CA LEU A 111 14.11 3.27 2.11
C LEU A 111 13.18 3.28 3.34
N VAL A 112 12.04 3.96 3.23
CA VAL A 112 10.93 3.90 4.20
C VAL A 112 10.54 2.47 4.50
N LYS A 113 10.33 1.66 3.46
CA LYS A 113 9.87 0.28 3.59
C LYS A 113 10.93 -0.61 4.20
N TYR A 114 12.18 -0.44 3.76
CA TYR A 114 13.29 -1.21 4.30
C TYR A 114 13.42 -0.96 5.80
N LEU A 115 13.42 0.31 6.21
CA LEU A 115 13.43 0.70 7.62
C LEU A 115 12.21 0.13 8.35
N HIS A 116 11.00 0.30 7.82
CA HIS A 116 9.80 -0.28 8.43
C HIS A 116 9.91 -1.80 8.61
N HIS A 117 10.28 -2.55 7.58
CA HIS A 117 10.35 -4.01 7.61
C HIS A 117 11.42 -4.53 8.58
N HIS A 118 12.62 -3.95 8.52
CA HIS A 118 13.74 -4.36 9.35
C HIS A 118 13.48 -4.09 10.84
N LEU A 119 12.71 -3.05 11.14
CA LEU A 119 12.52 -2.54 12.50
C LEU A 119 11.20 -3.00 13.12
N SER A 120 10.23 -3.42 12.31
CA SER A 120 8.99 -4.08 12.76
C SER A 120 9.19 -5.58 13.05
N GLY A 121 10.37 -6.14 12.76
CA GLY A 121 10.65 -7.56 12.95
C GLY A 121 9.91 -8.50 11.98
N GLY A 122 9.52 -8.00 10.80
CA GLY A 122 8.68 -8.73 9.84
C GLY A 122 9.42 -9.60 8.81
N GLY A 123 10.76 -9.60 8.82
CA GLY A 123 11.59 -10.48 7.99
C GLY A 123 12.06 -11.69 8.77
N ALA A 124 12.34 -12.80 8.08
CA ALA A 124 12.90 -14.03 8.64
C ALA A 124 13.85 -13.76 9.81
N ALA A 125 13.71 -14.52 10.90
CA ALA A 125 14.49 -14.36 12.12
C ALA A 125 15.94 -14.03 11.76
N PRO A 126 16.47 -12.86 12.17
CA PRO A 126 17.83 -12.50 11.83
C PRO A 126 18.73 -13.64 12.31
N ALA A 127 19.78 -13.94 11.53
CA ALA A 127 20.88 -14.75 12.03
C ALA A 127 21.20 -14.25 13.44
N PRO A 128 21.37 -15.14 14.44
CA PRO A 128 21.52 -14.74 15.82
C PRO A 128 22.58 -13.65 15.89
N ALA A 129 22.16 -12.47 16.34
CA ALA A 129 23.06 -11.33 16.47
C ALA A 129 24.28 -11.79 17.26
N PRO A 130 25.51 -11.37 16.88
CA PRO A 130 26.68 -11.66 17.69
C PRO A 130 26.38 -11.26 19.13
N ALA A 131 26.78 -12.09 20.10
CA ALA A 131 26.41 -11.93 21.51
C ALA A 131 26.81 -10.57 22.13
N SER A 132 27.57 -9.76 21.39
CA SER A 132 28.01 -8.40 21.71
C SER A 132 27.13 -7.27 21.13
N ALA A 133 26.15 -7.54 20.28
CA ALA A 133 25.27 -6.51 19.76
C ALA A 133 24.38 -5.97 20.90
N ALA A 134 24.66 -4.74 21.33
CA ALA A 134 23.88 -4.06 22.35
C ALA A 134 22.40 -4.07 21.91
N ARG A 135 21.51 -4.55 22.78
CA ARG A 135 20.06 -4.50 22.50
C ARG A 135 19.69 -3.05 22.17
N PRO A 136 18.96 -2.81 21.06
CA PRO A 136 18.53 -1.46 20.72
C PRO A 136 17.74 -0.90 21.91
N TRP A 137 18.14 0.29 22.34
CA TRP A 137 17.60 0.93 23.53
C TRP A 137 16.11 1.20 23.31
N GLY A 138 15.32 1.22 24.40
CA GLY A 138 13.87 1.36 24.31
C GLY A 138 13.43 2.54 23.43
N TRP A 139 14.15 3.65 23.44
CA TRP A 139 13.83 4.84 22.66
C TRP A 139 14.08 4.69 21.15
N GLN A 140 15.06 3.90 20.71
CA GLN A 140 15.34 3.64 19.28
C GLN A 140 14.16 2.92 18.60
N ARG A 141 13.51 1.99 19.30
CA ARG A 141 12.28 1.34 18.82
C ARG A 141 11.12 2.32 18.69
N HIS A 142 10.95 3.22 19.66
CA HIS A 142 9.90 4.25 19.61
C HIS A 142 10.16 5.26 18.47
N TRP A 143 11.41 5.60 18.24
CA TRP A 143 11.80 6.52 17.18
C TRP A 143 11.54 5.95 15.78
N LEU A 144 11.92 4.69 15.57
CA LEU A 144 11.70 4.01 14.31
C LEU A 144 10.23 3.73 14.03
N ALA A 145 9.45 3.46 15.08
CA ALA A 145 7.99 3.42 14.98
C ALA A 145 7.42 4.78 14.59
N ALA A 146 7.95 5.89 15.12
CA ALA A 146 7.52 7.24 14.78
C ALA A 146 7.87 7.61 13.32
N VAL A 147 9.09 7.35 12.87
CA VAL A 147 9.52 7.59 11.48
C VAL A 147 8.75 6.72 10.49
N ALA A 148 8.60 5.42 10.77
CA ALA A 148 7.78 4.54 9.94
C ALA A 148 6.31 4.98 9.91
N SER A 149 5.77 5.47 11.03
CA SER A 149 4.41 6.03 11.09
C SER A 149 4.28 7.33 10.29
N LEU A 150 5.29 8.20 10.34
CA LEU A 150 5.30 9.46 9.60
C LEU A 150 5.41 9.23 8.10
N LEU A 151 6.21 8.25 7.71
CA LEU A 151 6.37 7.86 6.32
C LEU A 151 5.17 7.08 5.79
N ARG A 152 4.54 6.23 6.62
CA ARG A 152 3.22 5.64 6.35
C ARG A 152 2.15 6.70 6.22
N PHE A 153 2.20 7.77 7.02
CA PHE A 153 1.32 8.91 6.89
C PHE A 153 1.55 9.68 5.59
N VAL A 154 2.81 9.91 5.19
CA VAL A 154 3.16 10.51 3.88
C VAL A 154 2.65 9.64 2.74
N TYR A 155 2.81 8.32 2.82
CA TYR A 155 2.28 7.36 1.85
C TYR A 155 0.74 7.37 1.81
N ALA A 156 0.09 7.28 2.97
CA ALA A 156 -1.37 7.33 3.06
C ALA A 156 -1.92 8.69 2.59
N LYS A 157 -1.17 9.78 2.75
CA LYS A 157 -1.53 11.07 2.14
C LYS A 157 -1.23 11.11 0.65
N TRP A 158 -0.15 10.50 0.16
CA TRP A 158 0.13 10.46 -1.28
C TRP A 158 -0.82 9.55 -2.05
N VAL A 159 -1.25 8.45 -1.44
CA VAL A 159 -2.12 7.43 -2.05
C VAL A 159 -3.60 7.65 -1.71
N ASN A 160 -3.92 8.15 -0.51
CA ASN A 160 -5.30 8.43 -0.07
C ASN A 160 -5.61 9.92 0.11
N VAL A 161 -4.81 10.86 -0.41
CA VAL A 161 -5.37 12.22 -0.63
C VAL A 161 -6.48 12.04 -1.66
N PRO A 162 -7.74 12.33 -1.29
CA PRO A 162 -8.81 12.33 -2.26
C PRO A 162 -8.39 13.26 -3.39
N GLN A 163 -8.35 12.74 -4.63
CA GLN A 163 -8.31 13.57 -5.84
C GLN A 163 -9.56 14.48 -5.90
N ASP A 164 -10.52 14.25 -5.01
CA ASP A 164 -11.74 14.98 -4.76
C ASP A 164 -11.47 16.32 -4.04
N ALA A 165 -10.51 17.11 -4.51
CA ALA A 165 -10.63 18.55 -4.32
C ALA A 165 -12.00 18.93 -4.90
N PRO A 166 -12.88 19.62 -4.15
CA PRO A 166 -14.19 20.00 -4.66
C PRO A 166 -13.98 20.70 -6.00
N ARG A 167 -14.54 20.13 -7.07
CA ARG A 167 -14.67 20.82 -8.34
C ARG A 167 -15.41 22.10 -8.00
N GLY A 168 -14.68 23.21 -7.89
CA GLY A 168 -15.32 24.50 -7.74
C GLY A 168 -16.21 24.67 -8.96
N ASP A 169 -17.49 24.93 -8.73
CA ASP A 169 -18.49 25.11 -9.78
C ASP A 169 -18.18 26.31 -10.71
N GLY A 170 -17.08 27.03 -10.45
CA GLY A 170 -16.54 28.08 -11.31
C GLY A 170 -15.60 27.50 -12.36
N GLY A 171 -16.03 27.53 -13.63
CA GLY A 171 -15.31 26.99 -14.79
C GLY A 171 -14.01 27.71 -15.15
N GLY A 172 -12.99 27.59 -14.30
CA GLY A 172 -11.66 28.14 -14.55
C GLY A 172 -10.57 27.28 -13.93
N ALA A 173 -9.85 26.56 -14.78
CA ALA A 173 -8.72 25.65 -14.52
C ALA A 173 -9.10 24.27 -13.96
N ASP A 174 -8.92 23.24 -14.80
CA ASP A 174 -8.85 21.85 -14.37
C ASP A 174 -7.86 21.73 -13.21
N PRO A 175 -8.26 21.15 -12.06
CA PRO A 175 -7.29 20.81 -11.04
C PRO A 175 -6.29 19.86 -11.71
N VAL A 176 -5.03 20.29 -11.77
CA VAL A 176 -3.92 19.43 -12.20
C VAL A 176 -3.88 18.28 -11.19
N ALA A 177 -4.58 17.19 -11.52
CA ALA A 177 -4.39 15.91 -10.89
C ALA A 177 -2.89 15.64 -11.01
N VAL A 178 -2.17 15.75 -9.89
CA VAL A 178 -0.76 15.40 -9.87
C VAL A 178 -0.74 13.89 -10.08
N ALA A 179 -0.62 13.49 -11.34
CA ALA A 179 -0.46 12.11 -11.72
C ALA A 179 0.79 11.61 -11.00
N VAL A 180 0.60 10.73 -10.01
CA VAL A 180 1.72 10.06 -9.35
C VAL A 180 2.50 9.36 -10.47
N ALA A 181 3.81 9.61 -10.53
CA ALA A 181 4.65 9.02 -11.56
C ALA A 181 4.48 7.49 -11.54
N PRO A 182 3.98 6.88 -12.64
CA PRO A 182 3.60 5.46 -12.65
C PRO A 182 4.71 4.50 -12.20
N GLY A 183 5.98 4.88 -12.38
CA GLY A 183 7.14 4.09 -11.98
C GLY A 183 7.27 3.87 -10.47
N VAL A 184 6.90 4.85 -9.64
CA VAL A 184 7.00 4.76 -8.17
C VAL A 184 5.98 3.78 -7.61
N LEU A 185 4.71 3.91 -8.04
CA LEU A 185 3.64 2.99 -7.63
C LEU A 185 3.92 1.56 -8.11
N THR A 186 4.48 1.41 -9.30
CA THR A 186 4.85 0.10 -9.86
C THR A 186 5.86 -0.63 -8.97
N ARG A 187 6.97 0.02 -8.57
CA ARG A 187 7.95 -0.60 -7.67
C ARG A 187 7.34 -0.94 -6.31
N HIS A 188 6.46 -0.08 -5.80
CA HIS A 188 5.75 -0.33 -4.56
C HIS A 188 4.85 -1.55 -4.62
N HIS A 189 3.97 -1.61 -5.61
CA HIS A 189 3.11 -2.76 -5.81
C HIS A 189 3.94 -4.04 -6.04
N GLY A 190 5.05 -3.95 -6.78
CA GLY A 190 5.98 -5.07 -6.96
C GLY A 190 6.52 -5.63 -5.64
N LEU A 191 6.98 -4.78 -4.72
CA LEU A 191 7.43 -5.22 -3.40
C LEU A 191 6.29 -5.80 -2.55
N LEU A 192 5.13 -5.12 -2.53
CA LEU A 192 3.94 -5.59 -1.82
C LEU A 192 3.57 -7.00 -2.27
N PHE A 193 3.48 -7.20 -3.58
CA PHE A 193 3.12 -8.48 -4.16
C PHE A 193 4.17 -9.54 -3.82
N ARG A 194 5.47 -9.28 -3.99
CA ARG A 194 6.51 -10.23 -3.58
C ARG A 194 6.40 -10.64 -2.11
N ALA A 195 6.10 -9.70 -1.21
CA ALA A 195 5.98 -9.97 0.21
C ALA A 195 4.80 -10.90 0.57
N HIS A 196 3.74 -10.91 -0.25
CA HIS A 196 2.52 -11.69 0.01
C HIS A 196 2.34 -12.91 -0.91
N LEU A 197 3.20 -13.10 -1.91
CA LEU A 197 3.10 -14.22 -2.86
C LEU A 197 3.13 -15.58 -2.14
N ASP A 198 4.06 -15.73 -1.22
CA ASP A 198 4.27 -16.95 -0.44
C ASP A 198 3.05 -17.32 0.42
N GLU A 199 2.43 -16.32 1.05
CA GLU A 199 1.18 -16.49 1.81
C GLU A 199 0.04 -16.91 0.89
N PHE A 200 -0.09 -16.26 -0.27
CA PHE A 200 -1.13 -16.55 -1.25
C PHE A 200 -1.02 -17.98 -1.78
N VAL A 201 0.16 -18.43 -2.19
CA VAL A 201 0.38 -19.79 -2.70
C VAL A 201 0.09 -20.85 -1.62
N ARG A 202 0.46 -20.59 -0.36
CA ARG A 202 0.23 -21.52 0.77
C ARG A 202 -1.19 -21.51 1.32
N SER A 203 -2.07 -20.62 0.86
CA SER A 203 -3.44 -20.48 1.37
C SER A 203 -4.38 -21.64 1.03
N GLY A 204 -3.97 -22.53 0.11
CA GLY A 204 -4.84 -23.56 -0.45
C GLY A 204 -5.74 -23.06 -1.59
N VAL A 205 -5.50 -21.84 -2.10
CA VAL A 205 -6.27 -21.30 -3.25
C VAL A 205 -6.17 -22.17 -4.51
N TYR A 206 -5.04 -22.85 -4.71
CA TYR A 206 -4.82 -23.79 -5.81
C TYR A 206 -5.56 -25.13 -5.65
N ASP A 207 -6.04 -25.43 -4.44
CA ASP A 207 -6.82 -26.64 -4.16
C ASP A 207 -8.32 -26.44 -4.44
N LEU A 208 -8.73 -25.23 -4.81
CA LEU A 208 -10.12 -24.91 -5.10
C LEU A 208 -10.52 -25.37 -6.51
N ASP A 209 -11.72 -25.95 -6.62
CA ASP A 209 -12.29 -26.31 -7.91
C ASP A 209 -12.63 -25.03 -8.71
N ILE A 210 -11.90 -24.81 -9.80
CA ILE A 210 -12.09 -23.65 -10.68
C ILE A 210 -13.46 -23.72 -11.37
N ALA A 211 -14.18 -22.60 -11.30
CA ALA A 211 -15.48 -22.42 -11.94
C ALA A 211 -15.38 -21.52 -13.18
N GLU A 212 -16.39 -21.60 -14.05
CA GLU A 212 -16.58 -20.68 -15.18
C GLU A 212 -16.82 -19.24 -14.71
N ASN A 213 -16.46 -18.26 -15.56
CA ASN A 213 -16.70 -16.83 -15.32
C ASN A 213 -16.16 -16.37 -13.95
N SER A 214 -14.98 -16.86 -13.61
CA SER A 214 -14.32 -16.64 -12.34
C SER A 214 -13.21 -15.59 -12.48
N VAL A 215 -12.93 -14.91 -11.37
CA VAL A 215 -11.68 -14.18 -11.16
C VAL A 215 -10.47 -15.09 -11.38
N LEU A 216 -9.43 -14.54 -11.98
CA LEU A 216 -8.14 -15.22 -12.13
C LEU A 216 -7.39 -15.30 -10.80
N PHE A 217 -6.40 -16.18 -10.69
CA PHE A 217 -5.58 -16.27 -9.47
C PHE A 217 -4.65 -15.07 -9.32
N SER A 218 -4.12 -14.51 -10.40
CA SER A 218 -3.34 -13.28 -10.37
C SER A 218 -4.21 -12.08 -9.92
N GLU A 219 -5.48 -12.06 -10.32
CA GLU A 219 -6.49 -11.09 -9.89
C GLU A 219 -6.81 -11.21 -8.40
N ALA A 220 -7.12 -12.43 -7.95
CA ALA A 220 -7.35 -12.72 -6.54
C ALA A 220 -6.14 -12.39 -5.67
N PHE A 221 -4.94 -12.68 -6.17
CA PHE A 221 -3.68 -12.36 -5.49
C PHE A 221 -3.50 -10.86 -5.30
N ALA A 222 -3.73 -10.05 -6.35
CA ALA A 222 -3.67 -8.60 -6.22
C ALA A 222 -4.66 -8.10 -5.16
N PHE A 223 -5.91 -8.58 -5.19
CA PHE A 223 -6.93 -8.20 -4.22
C PHE A 223 -6.54 -8.56 -2.77
N ALA A 224 -6.05 -9.78 -2.54
CA ALA A 224 -5.60 -10.24 -1.23
C ALA A 224 -4.40 -9.42 -0.72
N ALA A 225 -3.43 -9.12 -1.59
CA ALA A 225 -2.28 -8.30 -1.23
C ALA A 225 -2.68 -6.85 -0.86
N PHE A 226 -3.65 -6.25 -1.57
CA PHE A 226 -4.20 -4.96 -1.16
C PHE A 226 -4.98 -5.04 0.15
N CYS A 227 -5.72 -6.12 0.40
CA CYS A 227 -6.36 -6.33 1.71
C CYS A 227 -5.32 -6.31 2.84
N ARG A 228 -4.17 -6.99 2.67
CA ARG A 228 -3.07 -6.98 3.64
C ARG A 228 -2.45 -5.60 3.81
N LEU A 229 -2.13 -4.91 2.71
CA LEU A 229 -1.59 -3.55 2.75
C LEU A 229 -2.47 -2.60 3.56
N HIS A 230 -3.78 -2.69 3.37
CA HIS A 230 -4.74 -1.78 3.99
C HIS A 230 -5.26 -2.25 5.34
N GLY A 231 -4.81 -3.40 5.85
CA GLY A 231 -5.29 -3.98 7.11
C GLY A 231 -6.79 -4.28 7.08
N VAL A 232 -7.28 -4.76 5.93
CA VAL A 232 -8.69 -5.13 5.74
C VAL A 232 -8.99 -6.41 6.52
N GLY A 233 -9.98 -6.32 7.42
CA GLY A 233 -10.51 -7.48 8.14
C GLY A 233 -11.75 -8.08 7.50
N ALA A 234 -12.55 -7.26 6.80
CA ALA A 234 -13.81 -7.68 6.20
C ALA A 234 -13.87 -7.37 4.70
N VAL A 235 -14.41 -8.31 3.92
CA VAL A 235 -14.68 -8.14 2.48
C VAL A 235 -16.18 -8.10 2.25
N LEU A 236 -16.65 -7.08 1.54
CA LEU A 236 -18.00 -7.05 1.00
C LEU A 236 -17.97 -7.26 -0.51
N GLU A 237 -18.73 -8.23 -0.99
CA GLU A 237 -18.76 -8.60 -2.40
C GLU A 237 -20.15 -8.37 -3.00
N SER A 238 -20.20 -7.92 -4.25
CA SER A 238 -21.41 -7.87 -5.06
C SER A 238 -21.20 -8.63 -6.36
N GLY A 239 -22.03 -9.63 -6.62
CA GLY A 239 -21.85 -10.61 -7.69
C GLY A 239 -21.12 -11.86 -7.18
N VAL A 240 -21.89 -12.85 -6.73
CA VAL A 240 -21.41 -14.12 -6.17
C VAL A 240 -21.41 -15.22 -7.22
N TYR A 241 -22.44 -15.23 -8.07
CA TYR A 241 -22.73 -16.34 -8.98
C TYR A 241 -22.72 -17.70 -8.23
N ARG A 242 -21.78 -18.60 -8.58
CA ARG A 242 -21.60 -19.91 -7.94
C ARG A 242 -20.59 -19.90 -6.77
N GLY A 243 -20.10 -18.72 -6.37
CA GLY A 243 -19.35 -18.50 -5.13
C GLY A 243 -17.85 -18.78 -5.19
N PHE A 244 -17.21 -18.82 -6.37
CA PHE A 244 -15.77 -19.06 -6.46
C PHE A 244 -14.95 -17.93 -5.84
N SER A 245 -15.16 -16.68 -6.29
CA SER A 245 -14.46 -15.51 -5.74
C SER A 245 -14.70 -15.38 -4.24
N THR A 246 -15.96 -15.54 -3.80
CA THR A 246 -16.33 -15.55 -2.38
C THR A 246 -15.53 -16.58 -1.58
N GLU A 247 -15.33 -17.78 -2.13
CA GLU A 247 -14.53 -18.81 -1.47
C GLU A 247 -13.06 -18.41 -1.39
N VAL A 248 -12.51 -17.81 -2.45
CA VAL A 248 -11.15 -17.28 -2.44
C VAL A 248 -10.99 -16.20 -1.36
N TRP A 249 -11.91 -15.24 -1.26
CA TRP A 249 -11.86 -14.19 -0.23
C TRP A 249 -11.89 -14.77 1.18
N SER A 250 -12.62 -15.86 1.39
CA SER A 250 -12.72 -16.53 2.68
C SER A 250 -11.40 -17.12 3.20
N LEU A 251 -10.39 -17.27 2.32
CA LEU A 251 -9.05 -17.71 2.70
C LEU A 251 -8.20 -16.59 3.32
N PHE A 252 -8.53 -15.32 3.05
CA PHE A 252 -7.68 -14.18 3.40
C PHE A 252 -8.35 -13.17 4.34
N ALA A 253 -9.69 -13.14 4.39
CA ALA A 253 -10.48 -12.25 5.21
C ALA A 253 -11.04 -12.92 6.47
N GLU A 254 -11.17 -12.16 7.55
CA GLU A 254 -11.81 -12.62 8.79
C GLU A 254 -13.33 -12.74 8.62
N GLU A 255 -13.93 -11.86 7.82
CA GLU A 255 -15.34 -11.86 7.47
C GLU A 255 -15.52 -11.62 5.96
N VAL A 256 -16.40 -12.38 5.31
CA VAL A 256 -16.86 -12.13 3.94
C VAL A 256 -18.38 -12.05 3.92
N VAL A 257 -18.93 -10.95 3.41
CA VAL A 257 -20.37 -10.85 3.14
C VAL A 257 -20.61 -10.60 1.67
N ALA A 258 -21.26 -11.57 1.04
CA ALA A 258 -21.39 -11.62 -0.39
C ALA A 258 -22.86 -11.46 -0.79
N VAL A 259 -23.13 -10.46 -1.65
CA VAL A 259 -24.46 -10.05 -2.07
C VAL A 259 -24.69 -10.46 -3.52
N ASP A 260 -25.82 -11.09 -3.81
CA ASP A 260 -26.27 -11.36 -5.18
C ASP A 260 -27.79 -11.34 -5.28
N LEU A 261 -28.31 -11.08 -6.48
CA LEU A 261 -29.73 -11.25 -6.80
C LEU A 261 -30.12 -12.74 -6.83
N PHE A 262 -29.18 -13.61 -7.21
CA PHE A 262 -29.36 -15.02 -7.47
C PHE A 262 -30.54 -15.26 -8.45
N PRO A 263 -30.30 -15.19 -9.77
CA PRO A 263 -31.38 -15.20 -10.79
C PRO A 263 -32.20 -16.50 -10.82
N GLY A 264 -31.75 -17.54 -10.13
CA GLY A 264 -32.49 -18.78 -9.93
C GLY A 264 -32.07 -19.50 -8.64
N ALA A 265 -32.94 -20.40 -8.17
CA ALA A 265 -32.69 -21.21 -6.97
C ALA A 265 -31.46 -22.12 -7.13
N GLU A 266 -31.21 -22.62 -8.34
CA GLU A 266 -30.05 -23.47 -8.64
C GLU A 266 -28.71 -22.75 -8.39
N VAL A 267 -28.60 -21.48 -8.80
CA VAL A 267 -27.37 -20.69 -8.60
C VAL A 267 -27.10 -20.44 -7.13
N LEU A 268 -28.15 -20.07 -6.37
CA LEU A 268 -28.04 -19.91 -4.92
C LEU A 268 -27.65 -21.21 -4.22
N GLU A 269 -28.24 -22.34 -4.62
CA GLU A 269 -27.95 -23.63 -4.02
C GLU A 269 -26.53 -24.10 -4.34
N ALA A 270 -26.06 -23.87 -5.57
CA ALA A 270 -24.67 -24.12 -5.94
C ALA A 270 -23.69 -23.29 -5.09
N ALA A 271 -23.97 -21.98 -4.92
CA ALA A 271 -23.15 -21.12 -4.07
C ALA A 271 -23.16 -21.57 -2.60
N ARG A 272 -24.33 -21.91 -2.05
CA ARG A 272 -24.46 -22.45 -0.68
C ARG A 272 -23.68 -23.74 -0.49
N GLN A 273 -23.83 -24.68 -1.42
CA GLN A 273 -23.15 -25.96 -1.36
C GLN A 273 -21.63 -25.80 -1.41
N ARG A 274 -21.13 -24.91 -2.27
CA ARG A 274 -19.69 -24.57 -2.34
C ARG A 274 -19.21 -23.95 -1.03
N LEU A 275 -19.93 -22.96 -0.52
CA LEU A 275 -19.51 -22.13 0.61
C LEU A 275 -19.87 -22.73 1.98
N ARG A 276 -20.55 -23.88 2.04
CA ARG A 276 -21.03 -24.51 3.29
C ARG A 276 -19.94 -24.76 4.35
N ARG A 277 -18.68 -24.87 3.94
CA ARG A 277 -17.53 -25.10 4.84
C ARG A 277 -16.84 -23.82 5.28
N ARG A 278 -17.26 -22.66 4.78
CA ARG A 278 -16.65 -21.36 5.04
C ARG A 278 -17.46 -20.62 6.11
N ALA A 279 -17.13 -20.86 7.38
CA ALA A 279 -17.87 -20.30 8.53
C ALA A 279 -17.79 -18.76 8.61
N ASN A 280 -16.78 -18.16 7.99
CA ASN A 280 -16.59 -16.72 7.88
C ASN A 280 -17.35 -16.08 6.70
N VAL A 281 -18.17 -16.83 5.96
CA VAL A 281 -18.91 -16.33 4.80
C VAL A 281 -20.41 -16.21 5.12
N ARG A 282 -20.99 -15.04 4.81
CA ARG A 282 -22.43 -14.80 4.85
C ARG A 282 -22.95 -14.43 3.47
N LEU A 283 -23.88 -15.23 2.95
CA LEU A 283 -24.60 -14.92 1.71
C LEU A 283 -25.83 -14.06 1.99
N VAL A 284 -26.00 -13.00 1.21
CA VAL A 284 -27.14 -12.08 1.28
C VAL A 284 -27.80 -12.03 -0.09
N ARG A 285 -29.11 -12.30 -0.14
CA ARG A 285 -29.89 -12.13 -1.36
C ARG A 285 -30.39 -10.69 -1.45
N GLY A 286 -29.98 -9.94 -2.47
CA GLY A 286 -30.39 -8.55 -2.67
C GLY A 286 -29.63 -7.85 -3.79
N ASP A 287 -30.02 -6.60 -4.09
CA ASP A 287 -29.29 -5.74 -5.03
C ASP A 287 -28.08 -5.13 -4.31
N GLY A 288 -26.87 -5.40 -4.78
CA GLY A 288 -25.63 -4.85 -4.21
C GLY A 288 -25.62 -3.31 -4.11
N LYS A 289 -26.33 -2.59 -5.00
CA LYS A 289 -26.46 -1.12 -4.91
C LYS A 289 -27.21 -0.65 -3.67
N ALA A 290 -28.10 -1.49 -3.13
CA ALA A 290 -28.89 -1.23 -1.93
C ALA A 290 -28.26 -1.87 -0.70
N GLU A 291 -27.84 -3.13 -0.80
CA GLU A 291 -27.32 -3.90 0.34
C GLU A 291 -25.92 -3.45 0.77
N LEU A 292 -24.99 -3.17 -0.16
CA LEU A 292 -23.62 -2.80 0.22
C LEU A 292 -23.57 -1.50 1.06
N PRO A 293 -24.27 -0.40 0.70
CA PRO A 293 -24.37 0.78 1.56
C PRO A 293 -24.90 0.46 2.97
N ARG A 294 -26.02 -0.28 3.06
CA ARG A 294 -26.62 -0.69 4.34
C ARG A 294 -25.64 -1.50 5.19
N LEU A 295 -24.96 -2.45 4.57
CA LEU A 295 -23.95 -3.30 5.20
C LEU A 295 -22.72 -2.52 5.67
N LEU A 296 -22.35 -1.44 4.99
CA LEU A 296 -21.28 -0.55 5.43
C LEU A 296 -21.73 0.27 6.63
N GLU A 297 -22.94 0.83 6.63
CA GLU A 297 -23.51 1.60 7.75
C GLU A 297 -23.53 0.79 9.06
N GLU A 298 -23.76 -0.53 8.97
CA GLU A 298 -23.73 -1.46 10.11
C GLU A 298 -22.31 -1.73 10.67
N ARG A 299 -21.24 -1.30 9.99
CA ARG A 299 -19.84 -1.64 10.31
C ARG A 299 -18.98 -0.42 10.66
N SER A 300 -19.43 0.40 11.61
CA SER A 300 -18.60 1.50 12.15
C SER A 300 -17.38 0.94 12.89
N GLY A 301 -16.18 1.06 12.31
CA GLY A 301 -14.91 0.71 12.94
C GLY A 301 -14.15 -0.46 12.29
N ALA A 302 -14.77 -1.20 11.38
CA ALA A 302 -14.05 -2.18 10.56
C ALA A 302 -13.27 -1.48 9.44
N ARG A 303 -12.21 -2.13 8.94
CA ARG A 303 -11.56 -1.73 7.69
C ARG A 303 -12.00 -2.70 6.60
N VAL A 304 -12.66 -2.19 5.56
CA VAL A 304 -13.43 -3.00 4.61
C VAL A 304 -12.87 -2.86 3.20
N ALA A 305 -12.67 -3.97 2.49
CA ALA A 305 -12.53 -3.95 1.04
C ALA A 305 -13.89 -4.26 0.40
N VAL A 306 -14.19 -3.57 -0.70
CA VAL A 306 -15.37 -3.88 -1.50
C VAL A 306 -14.94 -4.49 -2.83
N PHE A 307 -15.52 -5.63 -3.20
CA PHE A 307 -15.33 -6.27 -4.49
C PHE A 307 -16.63 -6.20 -5.31
N ILE A 308 -16.58 -5.64 -6.53
CA ILE A 308 -17.72 -5.48 -7.42
C ILE A 308 -17.51 -6.31 -8.68
N ASP A 309 -18.28 -7.39 -8.78
CA ASP A 309 -18.39 -8.27 -9.95
C ASP A 309 -19.80 -8.24 -10.58
N GLY A 310 -20.70 -7.45 -10.00
CA GLY A 310 -22.00 -7.09 -10.56
C GLY A 310 -22.58 -5.93 -9.75
N PRO A 311 -23.11 -4.85 -10.35
CA PRO A 311 -23.29 -4.61 -11.79
C PRO A 311 -21.97 -4.32 -12.53
N LYS A 312 -21.99 -4.33 -13.87
CA LYS A 312 -20.84 -4.05 -14.75
C LYS A 312 -20.86 -2.63 -15.34
N GLY A 313 -19.72 -2.20 -15.87
CA GLY A 313 -19.58 -0.95 -16.62
C GLY A 313 -19.85 0.31 -15.81
N GLU A 314 -20.56 1.28 -16.38
CA GLU A 314 -20.83 2.57 -15.69
C GLU A 314 -21.55 2.40 -14.35
N LEU A 315 -22.41 1.39 -14.23
CA LEU A 315 -23.10 1.11 -12.96
C LEU A 315 -22.13 0.64 -11.88
N ALA A 316 -21.11 -0.15 -12.25
CA ALA A 316 -20.03 -0.56 -11.36
C ALA A 316 -19.25 0.67 -10.87
N ILE A 317 -18.89 1.57 -11.80
CA ILE A 317 -18.13 2.79 -11.49
C ILE A 317 -18.92 3.70 -10.53
N ARG A 318 -20.20 3.97 -10.82
CA ARG A 318 -21.05 4.80 -9.94
C ARG A 318 -21.19 4.18 -8.56
N LEU A 319 -21.35 2.86 -8.48
CA LEU A 319 -21.41 2.16 -7.20
C LEU A 319 -20.07 2.27 -6.46
N ALA A 320 -18.94 2.03 -7.12
CA ALA A 320 -17.62 2.16 -6.52
C ALA A 320 -17.35 3.58 -5.97
N LEU A 321 -17.69 4.61 -6.75
CA LEU A 321 -17.55 6.01 -6.34
C LEU A 321 -18.43 6.35 -5.12
N LYS A 322 -19.64 5.78 -5.04
CA LYS A 322 -20.49 5.92 -3.85
C LYS A 322 -19.88 5.21 -2.64
N LEU A 323 -19.40 3.97 -2.81
CA LEU A 323 -18.93 3.14 -1.71
C LEU A 323 -17.58 3.61 -1.14
N ARG A 324 -16.66 4.12 -1.97
CA ARG A 324 -15.38 4.71 -1.48
C ARG A 324 -15.58 5.95 -0.60
N GLY A 325 -16.75 6.59 -0.65
CA GLY A 325 -17.10 7.70 0.23
C GLY A 325 -17.30 7.31 1.70
N TYR A 326 -17.40 6.02 2.01
CA TYR A 326 -17.55 5.53 3.38
C TYR A 326 -16.18 5.45 4.09
N PRO A 327 -15.99 6.08 5.27
CA PRO A 327 -14.69 6.14 5.94
C PRO A 327 -14.02 4.78 6.23
N GLN A 328 -14.82 3.74 6.44
CA GLN A 328 -14.39 2.37 6.70
C GLN A 328 -13.89 1.65 5.44
N VAL A 329 -14.26 2.10 4.24
CA VAL A 329 -13.84 1.48 2.98
C VAL A 329 -12.37 1.83 2.74
N ALA A 330 -11.57 0.79 2.55
CA ALA A 330 -10.15 0.91 2.27
C ALA A 330 -9.88 1.15 0.79
N PHE A 331 -10.56 0.37 -0.04
CA PHE A 331 -10.55 0.46 -1.49
C PHE A 331 -11.76 -0.31 -2.03
N VAL A 332 -12.09 -0.03 -3.29
CA VAL A 332 -13.04 -0.78 -4.09
C VAL A 332 -12.29 -1.40 -5.26
N ALA A 333 -12.47 -2.69 -5.47
CA ALA A 333 -12.00 -3.40 -6.64
C ALA A 333 -13.19 -3.78 -7.54
N MET A 334 -13.03 -3.61 -8.84
CA MET A 334 -14.07 -3.88 -9.84
C MET A 334 -13.53 -4.84 -10.91
N HIS A 335 -14.26 -5.92 -11.20
CA HIS A 335 -13.85 -6.95 -12.16
C HIS A 335 -14.46 -6.73 -13.57
N ASP A 336 -13.77 -7.20 -14.62
CA ASP A 336 -14.09 -6.98 -16.05
C ASP A 336 -14.07 -5.51 -16.52
N MET A 337 -13.10 -4.73 -16.05
CA MET A 337 -13.07 -3.28 -16.25
C MET A 337 -12.15 -2.80 -17.38
N ALA A 338 -11.58 -3.70 -18.19
CA ALA A 338 -10.67 -3.35 -19.28
C ALA A 338 -11.22 -2.26 -20.23
N PRO A 339 -12.50 -2.35 -20.70
CA PRO A 339 -13.08 -1.34 -21.59
C PRO A 339 -13.24 0.04 -20.95
N TYR A 340 -13.20 0.13 -19.61
CA TYR A 340 -13.48 1.35 -18.84
C TYR A 340 -12.22 1.97 -18.24
N ARG A 341 -11.02 1.46 -18.60
CA ARG A 341 -9.73 1.91 -18.04
C ARG A 341 -9.55 3.43 -18.08
N GLY A 342 -9.89 4.08 -19.20
CA GLY A 342 -9.75 5.54 -19.35
C GLY A 342 -10.60 6.31 -18.34
N ALA A 343 -11.88 5.94 -18.22
CA ALA A 343 -12.80 6.56 -17.26
C ALA A 343 -12.37 6.30 -15.81
N LEU A 344 -11.94 5.07 -15.50
CA LEU A 344 -11.47 4.71 -14.18
C LEU A 344 -10.19 5.46 -13.77
N ARG A 345 -9.24 5.64 -14.69
CA ARG A 345 -8.06 6.48 -14.44
C ARG A 345 -8.44 7.93 -14.15
N ALA A 346 -9.41 8.49 -14.87
CA ALA A 346 -9.94 9.83 -14.61
C ALA A 346 -10.61 9.95 -13.22
N HIS A 347 -11.06 8.83 -12.64
CA HIS A 347 -11.60 8.75 -11.30
C HIS A 347 -10.58 8.36 -10.23
N GLY A 348 -9.30 8.27 -10.57
CA GLY A 348 -8.23 7.96 -9.61
C GLY A 348 -7.98 6.48 -9.38
N ALA A 349 -8.40 5.59 -10.30
CA ALA A 349 -7.98 4.19 -10.24
C ALA A 349 -6.46 4.09 -10.35
N TYR A 350 -5.83 3.45 -9.36
CA TYR A 350 -4.38 3.46 -9.15
C TYR A 350 -3.69 2.17 -9.56
N PHE A 351 -4.44 1.10 -9.84
CA PHE A 351 -3.90 -0.19 -10.27
C PHE A 351 -4.89 -0.98 -11.13
N PHE A 352 -4.36 -1.73 -12.09
CA PHE A 352 -5.10 -2.67 -12.93
C PHE A 352 -4.34 -4.00 -13.00
N THR A 353 -5.03 -5.13 -12.95
CA THR A 353 -4.35 -6.45 -12.95
C THR A 353 -3.76 -6.82 -14.30
N ASP A 354 -4.18 -6.20 -15.40
CA ASP A 354 -3.61 -6.37 -16.73
C ASP A 354 -2.42 -5.42 -17.00
N GLU A 355 -1.89 -4.73 -15.99
CA GLU A 355 -0.68 -3.93 -16.16
C GLU A 355 0.48 -4.84 -16.64
N PRO A 356 1.22 -4.46 -17.70
CA PRO A 356 2.19 -5.36 -18.34
C PRO A 356 3.27 -5.91 -17.40
N TRP A 357 3.69 -5.12 -16.41
CA TRP A 357 4.68 -5.55 -15.43
C TRP A 357 4.11 -6.61 -14.49
N PHE A 358 2.85 -6.47 -14.07
CA PHE A 358 2.18 -7.39 -13.16
C PHE A 358 1.93 -8.72 -13.85
N GLN A 359 1.43 -8.68 -15.10
CA GLN A 359 1.19 -9.88 -15.90
C GLN A 359 2.48 -10.66 -16.18
N ARG A 360 3.60 -9.97 -16.44
CA ARG A 360 4.90 -10.62 -16.62
C ARG A 360 5.36 -11.36 -15.36
N GLU A 361 5.13 -10.78 -14.18
CA GLU A 361 5.62 -11.31 -12.92
C GLU A 361 4.66 -12.35 -12.32
N TYR A 362 3.36 -12.14 -12.40
CA TYR A 362 2.33 -12.92 -11.69
C TYR A 362 1.29 -13.60 -12.59
N GLY A 363 1.31 -13.37 -13.92
CA GLY A 363 0.38 -14.05 -14.85
C GLY A 363 0.60 -15.56 -14.98
N HIS A 364 1.68 -16.09 -14.38
CA HIS A 364 1.91 -17.52 -14.21
C HIS A 364 1.00 -18.14 -13.14
N LEU A 365 0.40 -17.32 -12.26
CA LEU A 365 -0.55 -17.83 -11.27
C LEU A 365 -1.81 -18.39 -11.95
N ASP A 366 -2.11 -17.94 -13.16
CA ASP A 366 -3.32 -18.28 -13.93
C ASP A 366 -3.17 -19.54 -14.80
N GLU A 367 -2.03 -20.22 -14.74
CA GLU A 367 -1.82 -21.48 -15.49
C GLU A 367 -2.92 -22.54 -15.29
N PRO A 368 -3.51 -22.72 -14.09
CA PRO A 368 -4.65 -23.62 -13.92
C PRO A 368 -5.86 -23.27 -14.79
N PHE A 369 -6.14 -21.98 -15.00
CA PHE A 369 -7.22 -21.52 -15.88
C PHE A 369 -6.87 -21.72 -17.35
N LYS A 370 -5.62 -21.44 -17.75
CA LYS A 370 -5.17 -21.63 -19.14
C LYS A 370 -5.26 -23.09 -19.61
N ARG A 371 -5.13 -24.05 -18.69
CA ARG A 371 -5.34 -25.49 -18.97
C ARG A 371 -6.81 -25.88 -19.16
N ARG A 372 -7.74 -25.02 -18.75
CA ARG A 372 -9.20 -25.22 -18.85
C ARG A 372 -9.74 -24.41 -20.02
N THR A 373 -9.50 -24.86 -21.25
CA THR A 373 -10.00 -24.21 -22.47
C THR A 373 -11.53 -24.22 -22.57
N ASP A 374 -12.20 -25.04 -21.76
CA ASP A 374 -13.65 -25.09 -21.61
C ASP A 374 -14.21 -23.92 -20.78
N LEU A 375 -13.35 -23.17 -20.08
CA LEU A 375 -13.76 -22.06 -19.23
C LEU A 375 -13.37 -20.73 -19.88
N GLN A 376 -14.34 -19.82 -19.97
CA GLN A 376 -14.04 -18.41 -20.19
C GLN A 376 -13.43 -17.86 -18.90
N ALA A 377 -12.18 -17.41 -18.98
CA ALA A 377 -11.42 -16.97 -17.82
C ALA A 377 -11.20 -15.46 -17.83
N GLY A 378 -11.50 -14.82 -16.70
CA GLY A 378 -10.96 -13.53 -16.26
C GLY A 378 -11.39 -12.26 -16.98
N GLY A 379 -11.02 -11.15 -16.35
CA GLY A 379 -11.02 -9.83 -16.95
C GLY A 379 -10.40 -8.79 -16.01
N THR A 380 -9.84 -7.72 -16.58
CA THR A 380 -9.07 -6.72 -15.84
C THR A 380 -9.79 -6.23 -14.57
N MET A 381 -9.17 -6.45 -13.41
CA MET A 381 -9.62 -5.88 -12.15
C MET A 381 -8.99 -4.50 -11.96
N ALA A 382 -9.81 -3.50 -11.62
CA ALA A 382 -9.39 -2.13 -11.37
C ALA A 382 -9.60 -1.75 -9.89
N PHE A 383 -8.66 -1.00 -9.33
CA PHE A 383 -8.64 -0.62 -7.91
C PHE A 383 -8.74 0.89 -7.74
N ILE A 384 -9.61 1.34 -6.83
CA ILE A 384 -9.85 2.76 -6.51
C ILE A 384 -9.96 2.94 -4.99
N SER A 385 -9.38 3.99 -4.42
CA SER A 385 -9.34 4.28 -2.98
C SER A 385 -10.11 5.53 -2.58
#